data_AF-A0A419HN59-F1
#
_entry.id   AF-A0A419HN59-F1
#
_cell.length_a   1.000
_cell.length_b   1.000
_cell.length_c   1.000
_cell.angle_alpha   90.00
_cell.angle_beta   90.00
_cell.angle_gamma   90.00
#
_symmetry.space_group_name_H-M   'P 1'
#
loop_
_entity.id
_entity.type
_entity.pdbx_description
1 polymer ?
#
loop_
_entity_poly.entity_id
_entity_poly.type
_entity_poly.pdbx_seq_one_letter_code
_entity_poly.pdbx_strand_id
1 'polypeptide(L)'
;MSAWCCCTCCSVWVCRPWPHTSSGSGPRRGSNPTSPPRPPSGARYPSAMLRARVVLSERAWDAVRLRYGVAEQHTMLSRVAGPDPDEDELDRIGPALAREIAEAITLVARPVVELHGHVGDKVFVAATNGHQAVLAATDGSRYELTPIATDKLIPSTIDLLPARPAGQGEVRRFPLEALEPLSRDIRAGRFSAARRDHLGRRRQSRCPVTVADAESGRWLLTHRESWTVVTPGTRQQLRALMTELLRQVH
;
A
#
# COMPACT_ATOMS: atom_id res chain seq x y z
N MET A 1 -16.49 -32.99 -14.16
CA MET A 1 -15.86 -32.58 -12.88
C MET A 1 -15.24 -31.21 -13.09
N SER A 2 -16.01 -30.17 -12.82
CA SER A 2 -15.64 -28.78 -13.13
C SER A 2 -15.18 -28.12 -11.84
N ALA A 3 -13.88 -27.82 -11.74
CA ALA A 3 -13.29 -27.15 -10.60
C ALA A 3 -13.72 -25.67 -10.59
N TRP A 4 -14.52 -25.30 -9.60
CA TRP A 4 -14.82 -23.91 -9.28
C TRP A 4 -13.61 -23.27 -8.61
N CYS A 5 -12.93 -22.39 -9.33
CA CYS A 5 -11.86 -21.56 -8.77
C CYS A 5 -12.52 -20.42 -7.96
N CYS A 6 -12.61 -20.59 -6.65
CA CYS A 6 -13.11 -19.56 -5.73
C CYS A 6 -12.02 -18.50 -5.51
N CYS A 7 -11.87 -17.57 -6.46
CA CYS A 7 -11.09 -16.34 -6.29
C CYS A 7 -12.04 -15.22 -5.85
N THR A 8 -12.50 -15.27 -4.60
CA THR A 8 -13.33 -14.21 -4.02
C THR A 8 -12.43 -13.12 -3.45
N CYS A 9 -11.94 -12.24 -4.32
CA CYS A 9 -11.40 -10.94 -3.92
C CYS A 9 -11.61 -9.90 -5.04
N CYS A 10 -12.83 -9.86 -5.60
CA CYS A 10 -13.29 -8.74 -6.43
C CYS A 10 -14.17 -7.85 -5.55
N SER A 11 -13.57 -6.89 -4.85
CA SER A 11 -14.30 -5.80 -4.22
C SER A 11 -14.77 -4.84 -5.31
N VAL A 12 -15.96 -5.10 -5.86
CA VAL A 12 -16.70 -4.11 -6.64
C VAL A 12 -17.05 -2.98 -5.68
N TRP A 13 -16.56 -1.78 -5.97
CA TRP A 13 -16.95 -0.56 -5.28
C TRP A 13 -18.45 -0.31 -5.50
N VAL A 14 -19.25 -0.58 -4.46
CA VAL A 14 -20.59 -0.03 -4.35
C VAL A 14 -20.46 1.30 -3.64
N CYS A 15 -20.62 2.40 -4.38
CA CYS A 15 -20.82 3.72 -3.78
C CYS A 15 -22.04 3.64 -2.85
N ARG A 16 -21.82 3.73 -1.53
CA ARG A 16 -22.93 3.89 -0.58
C ARG A 16 -23.57 5.27 -0.81
N PRO A 17 -24.88 5.37 -1.03
CA PRO A 17 -25.55 6.66 -1.04
C PRO A 17 -25.50 7.27 0.36
N TRP A 18 -25.20 8.57 0.42
CA TRP A 18 -25.31 9.37 1.63
C TRP A 18 -26.77 9.37 2.15
N PRO A 19 -26.99 9.31 3.48
CA PRO A 19 -28.34 9.45 4.02
C PRO A 19 -28.84 10.88 3.80
N HIS A 20 -29.92 11.02 3.04
CA HIS A 20 -30.69 12.26 2.95
C HIS A 20 -31.45 12.46 4.27
N THR A 21 -30.98 13.39 5.11
CA THR A 21 -31.79 13.95 6.20
C THR A 21 -32.69 15.03 5.63
N SER A 22 -34.00 14.80 5.70
CA SER A 22 -35.04 15.73 5.28
C SER A 22 -35.29 16.84 6.32
N SER A 23 -35.24 18.06 5.80
CA SER A 23 -36.10 19.22 6.10
C SER A 23 -36.29 19.69 7.55
N GLY A 24 -35.48 20.67 7.94
CA GLY A 24 -35.85 21.72 8.90
C GLY A 24 -35.70 23.09 8.23
N SER A 25 -36.83 23.77 8.03
CA SER A 25 -36.94 25.08 7.38
C SER A 25 -36.68 26.22 8.37
N GLY A 26 -35.67 27.06 8.09
CA GLY A 26 -35.43 28.31 8.80
C GLY A 26 -34.63 29.29 7.94
N PRO A 27 -35.02 30.57 7.83
CA PRO A 27 -34.32 31.53 6.99
C PRO A 27 -33.17 32.16 7.77
N ARG A 28 -31.92 31.86 7.39
CA ARG A 28 -30.77 32.72 7.72
C ARG A 28 -29.94 32.95 6.46
N ARG A 29 -29.99 34.19 5.96
CA ARG A 29 -29.02 34.74 5.00
C ARG A 29 -27.66 34.82 5.71
N GLY A 30 -26.91 33.73 5.65
CA GLY A 30 -25.48 33.69 5.96
C GLY A 30 -24.70 33.69 4.65
N SER A 31 -23.72 34.56 4.54
CA SER A 31 -22.77 34.68 3.43
C SER A 31 -22.24 33.32 2.96
N ASN A 32 -22.34 33.06 1.65
CA ASN A 32 -21.76 31.88 1.00
C ASN A 32 -20.30 31.72 1.42
N PRO A 33 -19.89 30.56 1.99
CA PRO A 33 -18.48 30.26 2.13
C PRO A 33 -17.88 30.24 0.72
N THR A 34 -16.96 31.17 0.48
CA THR A 34 -16.22 31.32 -0.77
C THR A 34 -15.66 29.95 -1.13
N SER A 35 -16.16 29.34 -2.20
CA SER A 35 -15.62 28.09 -2.70
C SER A 35 -14.11 28.29 -2.93
N PRO A 36 -13.25 27.35 -2.48
CA PRO A 36 -11.82 27.48 -2.71
C PRO A 36 -11.57 27.64 -4.21
N PRO A 37 -10.63 28.53 -4.61
CA PRO A 37 -10.36 28.78 -6.01
C PRO A 37 -10.01 27.48 -6.72
N ARG A 38 -10.73 27.17 -7.80
CA ARG A 38 -10.38 26.06 -8.68
C ARG A 38 -8.96 26.29 -9.19
N PRO A 39 -8.05 25.31 -9.09
CA PRO A 39 -6.72 25.47 -9.66
C PRO A 39 -6.81 25.71 -11.18
N PRO A 40 -5.92 26.54 -11.74
CA PRO A 40 -5.95 26.88 -13.16
C PRO A 40 -5.78 25.62 -14.03
N SER A 41 -6.72 25.44 -14.96
CA SER A 41 -6.68 24.43 -16.01
C SER A 41 -5.41 24.61 -16.86
N GLY A 42 -4.41 23.75 -16.67
CA GLY A 42 -3.22 23.69 -17.55
C GLY A 42 -1.87 24.03 -16.89
N ALA A 43 -1.83 24.43 -15.62
CA ALA A 43 -0.56 24.59 -14.91
C ALA A 43 0.04 23.21 -14.61
N ARG A 44 0.94 22.73 -15.48
CA ARG A 44 1.88 21.66 -15.13
C ARG A 44 2.88 22.25 -14.15
N TYR A 45 2.51 22.29 -12.87
CA TYR A 45 3.51 22.49 -11.83
C TYR A 45 4.56 21.38 -12.01
N PRO A 46 5.86 21.70 -12.04
CA PRO A 46 6.88 20.66 -11.95
C PRO A 46 6.55 19.86 -10.70
N SER A 47 6.21 18.58 -10.87
CA SER A 47 5.81 17.70 -9.79
C SER A 47 6.92 17.71 -8.76
N ALA A 48 6.66 18.37 -7.63
CA ALA A 48 7.63 18.52 -6.56
C ALA A 48 7.59 17.20 -5.79
N MET A 49 8.38 16.24 -6.27
CA MET A 49 8.48 14.95 -5.64
C MET A 49 9.02 15.12 -4.22
N LEU A 50 8.53 14.27 -3.32
CA LEU A 50 9.05 14.16 -1.96
C LEU A 50 10.59 13.99 -1.99
N ARG A 51 11.31 14.93 -1.37
CA ARG A 51 12.79 14.96 -1.43
C ARG A 51 13.47 14.21 -0.30
N ALA A 52 12.75 13.99 0.79
CA ALA A 52 13.25 13.33 1.99
C ALA A 52 12.17 12.46 2.61
N ARG A 53 12.58 11.52 3.46
CA ARG A 53 11.64 10.75 4.27
C ARG A 53 10.82 11.68 5.17
N VAL A 54 9.52 11.43 5.25
CA VAL A 54 8.60 12.11 6.16
C VAL A 54 7.84 11.09 7.01
N VAL A 55 7.56 11.45 8.25
CA VAL A 55 6.70 10.70 9.16
C VAL A 55 5.52 11.59 9.55
N LEU A 56 4.31 11.06 9.47
CA LEU A 56 3.07 11.76 9.74
C LEU A 56 2.26 10.99 10.77
N SER A 57 1.50 11.68 11.61
CA SER A 57 0.40 11.03 12.32
C SER A 57 -0.69 10.56 11.35
N GLU A 58 -1.55 9.64 11.79
CA GLU A 58 -2.75 9.24 11.04
C GLU A 58 -3.67 10.45 10.75
N ARG A 59 -3.80 11.37 11.70
CA ARG A 59 -4.63 12.57 11.55
C ARG A 59 -4.06 13.55 10.53
N ALA A 60 -2.73 13.71 10.47
CA ALA A 60 -2.08 14.55 9.47
C ALA A 60 -2.13 13.93 8.07
N TRP A 61 -2.02 12.60 7.97
CA TRP A 61 -2.25 11.87 6.71
C TRP A 61 -3.63 12.20 6.12
N ASP A 62 -4.68 12.12 6.95
CA ASP A 62 -6.04 12.45 6.53
C ASP A 62 -6.23 13.95 6.25
N ALA A 63 -5.63 14.84 7.06
CA ALA A 63 -5.64 16.28 6.82
C ALA A 63 -5.08 16.63 5.43
N VAL A 64 -3.93 16.07 5.05
CA VAL A 64 -3.34 16.27 3.72
C VAL A 64 -4.29 15.75 2.64
N ARG A 65 -4.86 14.56 2.81
CA ARG A 65 -5.77 14.00 1.81
C ARG A 65 -7.01 14.85 1.60
N LEU A 66 -7.63 15.33 2.68
CA LEU A 66 -8.81 16.19 2.62
C LEU A 66 -8.47 17.54 1.99
N ARG A 67 -7.39 18.20 2.45
CA ARG A 67 -6.97 19.53 1.99
C ARG A 67 -6.60 19.56 0.51
N TYR A 68 -5.97 18.49 0.00
CA TYR A 68 -5.52 18.40 -1.39
C TYR A 68 -6.44 17.56 -2.29
N GLY A 69 -7.60 17.11 -1.78
CA GLY A 69 -8.62 16.40 -2.57
C GLY A 69 -8.21 14.99 -3.03
N VAL A 70 -7.37 14.29 -2.27
CA VAL A 70 -6.94 12.91 -2.57
C VAL A 70 -8.00 11.91 -2.10
N ALA A 71 -9.01 11.73 -2.94
CA ALA A 71 -10.18 10.90 -2.62
C ALA A 71 -9.87 9.39 -2.53
N GLU A 72 -9.08 8.86 -3.46
CA GLU A 72 -8.72 7.43 -3.49
C GLU A 72 -7.68 7.11 -2.41
N GLN A 73 -7.79 5.91 -1.82
CA GLN A 73 -6.79 5.33 -0.92
C GLN A 73 -6.44 3.93 -1.39
N HIS A 74 -5.17 3.56 -1.22
CA HIS A 74 -4.77 2.18 -1.39
C HIS A 74 -5.37 1.33 -0.27
N THR A 75 -6.08 0.24 -0.60
CA THR A 75 -6.85 -0.58 0.35
C THR A 75 -6.03 -1.07 1.56
N MET A 76 -4.73 -1.32 1.37
CA MET A 76 -3.84 -1.74 2.48
C MET A 76 -3.54 -0.62 3.48
N LEU A 77 -3.55 0.64 3.03
CA LEU A 77 -3.26 1.81 3.87
C LEU A 77 -4.53 2.51 4.37
N SER A 78 -5.69 2.13 3.82
CA SER A 78 -6.98 2.67 4.19
C SER A 78 -7.30 2.39 5.65
N ARG A 79 -7.62 3.46 6.38
CA ARG A 79 -8.13 3.40 7.75
C ARG A 79 -9.40 4.23 7.90
N VAL A 80 -10.12 3.96 8.98
CA VAL A 80 -11.26 4.77 9.37
C VAL A 80 -10.71 6.06 9.96
N ALA A 81 -10.87 7.15 9.21
CA ALA A 81 -10.44 8.47 9.67
C ALA A 81 -11.05 8.79 11.03
N GLY A 82 -10.22 9.32 11.94
CA GLY A 82 -10.70 9.93 13.17
C GLY A 82 -11.55 11.17 12.89
N PRO A 83 -12.35 11.64 13.86
CA PRO A 83 -13.32 12.72 13.65
C PRO A 83 -12.68 14.07 13.27
N ASP A 84 -11.44 14.32 13.70
CA ASP A 84 -10.78 15.61 13.51
C ASP A 84 -9.40 15.45 12.85
N PRO A 85 -9.14 16.03 11.67
CA PRO A 85 -7.79 16.13 11.11
C PRO A 85 -6.86 16.93 12.04
N ASP A 86 -5.55 16.66 11.99
CA ASP A 86 -4.54 17.43 12.73
C ASP A 86 -3.96 18.50 11.80
N GLU A 87 -4.67 19.63 11.68
CA GLU A 87 -4.23 20.77 10.89
C GLU A 87 -3.00 21.46 11.50
N ASP A 88 -2.78 21.34 12.82
CA ASP A 88 -1.62 21.93 13.49
C ASP A 88 -0.31 21.26 13.03
N GLU A 89 -0.30 19.92 12.88
CA GLU A 89 0.83 19.21 12.29
C GLU A 89 1.07 19.64 10.85
N LEU A 90 -0.01 19.86 10.07
CA LEU A 90 0.07 20.29 8.69
C LEU A 90 0.62 21.72 8.53
N ASP A 91 0.24 22.62 9.43
CA ASP A 91 0.75 23.98 9.45
C ASP A 91 2.22 24.03 9.88
N ARG A 92 2.65 23.14 10.79
CA ARG A 92 4.07 22.99 11.17
C ARG A 92 4.96 22.52 10.01
N ILE A 93 4.50 21.57 9.18
CA ILE A 93 5.29 21.09 8.03
C ILE A 93 5.33 22.11 6.87
N GLY A 94 4.33 23.00 6.82
CA GLY A 94 4.23 24.07 5.84
C GLY A 94 3.71 23.63 4.47
N PRO A 95 3.19 24.58 3.67
CA PRO A 95 2.40 24.29 2.46
C PRO A 95 3.21 23.66 1.32
N ALA A 96 4.53 23.93 1.27
CA ALA A 96 5.40 23.37 0.24
C ALA A 96 5.55 21.85 0.41
N LEU A 97 5.95 21.41 1.62
CA LEU A 97 6.11 19.99 1.94
C LEU A 97 4.77 19.25 1.96
N ALA A 98 3.71 19.88 2.47
CA ALA A 98 2.35 19.36 2.42
C ALA A 98 1.91 18.97 0.99
N ARG A 99 2.29 19.78 -0.01
CA ARG A 99 2.04 19.46 -1.42
C ARG A 99 2.89 18.28 -1.92
N GLU A 100 4.17 18.20 -1.56
CA GLU A 100 5.02 17.05 -1.91
C GLU A 100 4.47 15.74 -1.31
N ILE A 101 3.96 15.80 -0.08
CA ILE A 101 3.28 14.69 0.59
C ILE A 101 1.98 14.33 -0.16
N ALA A 102 1.15 15.31 -0.53
CA ALA A 102 -0.08 15.04 -1.26
C ALA A 102 0.18 14.36 -2.62
N GLU A 103 1.25 14.74 -3.32
CA GLU A 103 1.70 14.07 -4.54
C GLU A 103 2.12 12.61 -4.28
N ALA A 104 2.87 12.36 -3.20
CA ALA A 104 3.27 11.02 -2.78
C ALA A 104 2.05 10.13 -2.41
N ILE A 105 1.09 10.66 -1.65
CA ILE A 105 -0.15 9.95 -1.30
C ILE A 105 -0.96 9.64 -2.57
N THR A 106 -1.05 10.59 -3.51
CA THR A 106 -1.73 10.38 -4.79
C THR A 106 -1.08 9.25 -5.61
N LEU A 107 0.25 9.22 -5.66
CA LEU A 107 1.01 8.15 -6.31
C LEU A 107 0.71 6.78 -5.68
N VAL A 108 0.70 6.71 -4.35
CA VAL A 108 0.42 5.47 -3.60
C VAL A 108 -1.04 5.03 -3.74
N ALA A 109 -1.98 5.96 -3.85
CA ALA A 109 -3.39 5.65 -4.09
C ALA A 109 -3.62 5.05 -5.49
N ARG A 110 -2.88 5.54 -6.50
CA ARG A 110 -3.06 5.14 -7.91
C ARG A 110 -1.73 4.77 -8.62
N PRO A 111 -1.02 3.74 -8.15
CA PRO A 111 0.23 3.34 -8.78
C PRO A 111 -0.02 2.69 -10.14
N VAL A 112 0.96 2.83 -11.03
CA VAL A 112 1.02 2.04 -12.26
C VAL A 112 1.54 0.64 -11.93
N VAL A 113 2.57 0.54 -11.10
CA VAL A 113 3.11 -0.72 -10.58
C VAL A 113 3.32 -0.57 -9.08
N GLU A 114 3.03 -1.62 -8.32
CA GLU A 114 3.26 -1.64 -6.88
C GLU A 114 3.70 -3.00 -6.34
N LEU A 115 4.42 -2.95 -5.22
CA LEU A 115 4.61 -4.05 -4.29
C LEU A 115 3.95 -3.67 -2.97
N HIS A 116 3.09 -4.53 -2.44
CA HIS A 116 2.35 -4.26 -1.20
C HIS A 116 2.29 -5.49 -0.31
N GLY A 117 2.06 -5.27 0.98
CA GLY A 117 2.14 -6.35 1.93
C GLY A 117 2.16 -5.92 3.38
N HIS A 118 2.60 -6.83 4.24
CA HIS A 118 2.91 -6.54 5.64
C HIS A 118 4.21 -7.23 6.05
N VAL A 119 4.88 -6.67 7.06
CA VAL A 119 6.08 -7.22 7.72
C VAL A 119 5.92 -6.97 9.21
N GLY A 120 5.77 -8.03 10.01
CA GLY A 120 5.31 -7.87 11.39
C GLY A 120 3.98 -7.14 11.43
N ASP A 121 3.90 -6.11 12.28
CA ASP A 121 2.71 -5.27 12.41
C ASP A 121 2.68 -4.10 11.40
N LYS A 122 3.73 -3.95 10.58
CA LYS A 122 3.78 -2.89 9.56
C LYS A 122 3.10 -3.32 8.28
N VAL A 123 2.24 -2.46 7.76
CA VAL A 123 1.67 -2.55 6.41
C VAL A 123 2.42 -1.60 5.49
N PHE A 124 2.68 -2.00 4.24
CA PHE A 124 3.42 -1.18 3.30
C PHE A 124 2.88 -1.25 1.86
N VAL A 125 3.22 -0.21 1.09
CA VAL A 125 3.03 -0.09 -0.36
C VAL A 125 4.24 0.62 -0.95
N ALA A 126 5.02 -0.06 -1.79
CA ALA A 126 6.02 0.55 -2.66
C ALA A 126 5.40 0.76 -4.04
N ALA A 127 5.21 2.02 -4.42
CA ALA A 127 4.46 2.44 -5.60
C ALA A 127 5.36 3.15 -6.61
N THR A 128 5.09 2.96 -7.91
CA THR A 128 5.71 3.74 -8.99
C THR A 128 4.74 4.06 -10.12
N ASN A 129 4.96 5.20 -10.77
CA ASN A 129 4.31 5.58 -12.04
C ASN A 129 5.27 5.48 -13.24
N GLY A 130 6.47 4.92 -13.04
CA GLY A 130 7.54 4.83 -14.04
C GLY A 130 8.54 5.99 -14.02
N HIS A 131 8.14 7.15 -13.48
CA HIS A 131 9.01 8.33 -13.34
C HIS A 131 9.39 8.61 -11.89
N GLN A 132 8.50 8.28 -10.95
CA GLN A 132 8.63 8.54 -9.53
C GLN A 132 8.26 7.28 -8.76
N ALA A 133 8.89 7.07 -7.61
CA ALA A 133 8.54 5.97 -6.72
C ALA A 133 8.60 6.38 -5.24
N VAL A 134 7.69 5.81 -4.46
CA VAL A 134 7.55 6.06 -3.02
C VAL A 134 7.30 4.74 -2.31
N LEU A 135 7.94 4.55 -1.17
CA LEU A 135 7.59 3.54 -0.19
C LEU A 135 6.76 4.20 0.92
N ALA A 136 5.49 3.81 1.03
CA ALA A 136 4.62 4.14 2.14
C ALA A 136 4.54 2.97 3.11
N ALA A 137 4.68 3.21 4.41
CA ALA A 137 4.50 2.20 5.44
C ALA A 137 3.75 2.77 6.65
N THR A 138 3.03 1.92 7.38
CA THR A 138 2.36 2.29 8.64
C THR A 138 2.39 1.14 9.63
N ASP A 139 2.49 1.44 10.92
CA ASP A 139 2.51 0.46 12.01
C ASP A 139 1.22 0.39 12.83
N GLY A 140 0.23 1.26 12.58
CA GLY A 140 -0.84 1.45 13.59
C GLY A 140 -1.03 2.88 14.02
N SER A 141 0.02 3.69 14.00
CA SER A 141 0.01 5.00 14.66
C SER A 141 0.50 6.11 13.75
N ARG A 142 1.44 5.79 12.86
CA ARG A 142 2.10 6.76 12.00
C ARG A 142 2.23 6.22 10.58
N TYR A 143 2.27 7.15 9.63
CA TYR A 143 2.60 6.89 8.24
C TYR A 143 4.02 7.36 7.98
N GLU A 144 4.82 6.53 7.34
CA GLU A 144 6.13 6.86 6.83
C GLU A 144 6.07 6.90 5.30
N LEU A 145 6.51 8.01 4.72
CA LEU A 145 6.67 8.18 3.28
C LEU A 145 8.15 8.35 2.98
N THR A 146 8.72 7.43 2.21
CA THR A 146 10.13 7.45 1.84
C THR A 146 10.24 7.50 0.31
N PRO A 147 10.83 8.56 -0.27
CA PRO A 147 11.10 8.56 -1.70
C PRO A 147 12.13 7.48 -2.04
N ILE A 148 11.87 6.73 -3.10
CA ILE A 148 12.78 5.68 -3.58
C ILE A 148 13.01 5.87 -5.09
N ALA A 149 14.13 5.38 -5.59
CA ALA A 149 14.35 5.31 -7.03
C ALA A 149 13.41 4.28 -7.67
N THR A 150 13.02 4.51 -8.93
CA THR A 150 12.02 3.70 -9.64
C THR A 150 12.45 2.25 -9.87
N ASP A 151 13.75 1.96 -9.84
CA ASP A 151 14.33 0.62 -9.92
C ASP A 151 14.52 -0.05 -8.54
N LYS A 152 14.14 0.63 -7.44
CA LYS A 152 14.38 0.18 -6.06
C LYS A 152 13.16 -0.37 -5.33
N LEU A 153 12.02 -0.58 -5.99
CA LEU A 153 10.82 -1.15 -5.36
C LEU A 153 11.11 -2.44 -4.57
N ILE A 154 11.82 -3.40 -5.19
CA ILE A 154 12.19 -4.67 -4.55
C ILE A 154 13.18 -4.47 -3.39
N PRO A 155 14.38 -3.89 -3.58
CA PRO A 155 15.33 -3.77 -2.46
C PRO A 155 14.76 -2.98 -1.29
N SER A 156 14.04 -1.87 -1.53
CA SER A 156 13.45 -1.05 -0.46
C SER A 156 12.38 -1.78 0.36
N THR A 157 11.64 -2.71 -0.25
CA THR A 157 10.65 -3.53 0.48
C THR A 157 11.30 -4.70 1.22
N ILE A 158 12.37 -5.29 0.69
CA ILE A 158 13.18 -6.30 1.41
C ILE A 158 13.83 -5.68 2.66
N ASP A 159 14.24 -4.42 2.59
CA ASP A 159 14.85 -3.68 3.71
C ASP A 159 13.89 -3.41 4.87
N LEU A 160 12.59 -3.64 4.69
CA LEU A 160 11.61 -3.63 5.80
C LEU A 160 11.74 -4.86 6.71
N LEU A 161 12.32 -5.95 6.22
CA LEU A 161 12.48 -7.18 6.99
C LEU A 161 13.63 -7.04 7.99
N PRO A 162 13.51 -7.60 9.20
CA PRO A 162 14.63 -7.65 10.14
C PRO A 162 15.80 -8.43 9.53
N ALA A 163 17.03 -8.13 9.94
CA ALA A 163 18.19 -8.91 9.52
C ALA A 163 18.14 -10.30 10.18
N ARG A 164 17.89 -11.34 9.37
CA ARG A 164 17.90 -12.75 9.79
C ARG A 164 18.69 -13.59 8.78
N PRO A 165 19.48 -14.58 9.24
CA PRO A 165 20.11 -15.54 8.33
C PRO A 165 19.03 -16.39 7.64
N ALA A 166 19.39 -17.05 6.54
CA ALA A 166 18.52 -18.03 5.92
C ALA A 166 18.32 -19.24 6.86
N GLY A 167 17.15 -19.87 6.74
CA GLY A 167 16.77 -21.07 7.46
C GLY A 167 17.75 -22.21 7.23
N GLN A 168 18.07 -22.95 8.28
CA GLN A 168 18.90 -24.14 8.20
C GLN A 168 18.06 -25.34 7.76
N GLY A 169 18.18 -25.76 6.50
CA GLY A 169 17.61 -27.01 6.00
C GLY A 169 17.34 -27.00 4.50
N GLU A 170 16.54 -27.97 4.07
CA GLU A 170 16.29 -28.25 2.65
C GLU A 170 14.96 -27.69 2.17
N VAL A 171 14.83 -27.56 0.85
CA VAL A 171 13.57 -27.21 0.22
C VAL A 171 12.56 -28.35 0.42
N ARG A 172 11.39 -28.03 0.96
CA ARG A 172 10.29 -29.00 1.18
C ARG A 172 9.01 -28.56 0.49
N ARG A 173 8.19 -29.54 0.12
CA ARG A 173 6.86 -29.32 -0.46
C ARG A 173 5.81 -29.87 0.48
N PHE A 174 4.75 -29.10 0.70
CA PHE A 174 3.62 -29.48 1.54
C PHE A 174 2.33 -29.29 0.74
N PRO A 175 1.30 -30.13 0.96
CA PRO A 175 -0.05 -29.80 0.52
C PRO A 175 -0.48 -28.43 1.05
N LEU A 176 -1.24 -27.67 0.27
CA LEU A 176 -1.62 -26.29 0.63
C LEU A 176 -2.36 -26.25 1.97
N GLU A 177 -3.31 -27.18 2.16
CA GLU A 177 -4.14 -27.34 3.35
C GLU A 177 -3.33 -27.63 4.63
N ALA A 178 -2.14 -28.22 4.50
CA ALA A 178 -1.30 -28.54 5.65
C ALA A 178 -0.65 -27.30 6.29
N LEU A 179 -0.50 -26.20 5.53
CA LEU A 179 0.15 -24.97 6.00
C LEU A 179 -0.81 -23.79 6.15
N GLU A 180 -2.08 -23.91 5.75
CA GLU A 180 -3.06 -22.82 5.89
C GLU A 180 -3.19 -22.31 7.34
N PRO A 181 -3.32 -23.16 8.38
CA PRO A 181 -3.42 -22.68 9.75
C PRO A 181 -2.19 -21.89 10.18
N LEU A 182 -0.99 -22.40 9.84
CA LEU A 182 0.28 -21.78 10.19
C LEU A 182 0.48 -20.44 9.48
N SER A 183 0.01 -20.32 8.23
CA SER A 183 0.18 -19.09 7.44
C SER A 183 -0.51 -17.86 8.03
N ARG A 184 -1.52 -18.05 8.89
CA ARG A 184 -2.26 -16.96 9.54
C ARG A 184 -1.51 -16.40 10.75
N ASP A 185 -0.73 -17.24 11.43
CA ASP A 185 -0.04 -16.89 12.68
C ASP A 185 1.43 -16.46 12.44
N ILE A 186 1.97 -16.74 11.26
CA ILE A 186 3.33 -16.34 10.90
C ILE A 186 3.40 -14.82 10.73
N ARG A 187 3.93 -14.14 11.74
CA ARG A 187 4.15 -12.68 11.77
C ARG A 187 5.27 -12.17 10.85
N ALA A 188 5.87 -13.01 10.02
CA ALA A 188 7.15 -12.69 9.39
C ALA A 188 7.05 -12.04 7.98
N GLY A 189 5.83 -11.92 7.45
CA GLY A 189 5.50 -10.97 6.38
C GLY A 189 4.97 -11.62 5.11
N ARG A 190 4.27 -10.83 4.30
CA ARG A 190 3.66 -11.24 3.04
C ARG A 190 3.83 -10.15 2.00
N PHE A 191 4.24 -10.55 0.80
CA PHE A 191 4.50 -9.67 -0.34
C PHE A 191 3.60 -10.04 -1.52
N SER A 192 3.00 -9.04 -2.14
CA SER A 192 2.19 -9.15 -3.35
C SER A 192 2.62 -8.06 -4.34
N ALA A 193 2.31 -8.25 -5.62
CA ALA A 193 2.46 -7.21 -6.64
C ALA A 193 1.11 -6.88 -7.26
N ALA A 194 0.97 -5.66 -7.75
CA ALA A 194 -0.12 -5.29 -8.63
C ALA A 194 0.31 -4.27 -9.69
N ARG A 195 -0.43 -4.24 -10.79
CA ARG A 195 -0.27 -3.29 -11.88
C ARG A 195 -1.62 -2.71 -12.25
N ARG A 196 -1.65 -1.42 -12.56
CA ARG A 196 -2.81 -0.75 -13.13
C ARG A 196 -2.60 -0.54 -14.63
N ASP A 197 -3.60 -0.90 -15.43
CA ASP A 197 -3.58 -0.64 -16.87
C ASP A 197 -3.98 0.82 -17.20
N HIS A 198 -3.91 1.19 -18.47
CA HIS A 198 -4.27 2.53 -18.95
C HIS A 198 -5.76 2.86 -18.78
N LEU A 199 -6.62 1.84 -18.56
CA LEU A 199 -8.05 2.00 -18.27
C LEU A 199 -8.31 2.08 -16.77
N GLY A 200 -7.26 2.09 -15.94
CA GLY A 200 -7.36 2.16 -14.50
C GLY A 200 -7.67 0.83 -13.81
N ARG A 201 -7.73 -0.29 -14.54
CA ARG A 201 -8.04 -1.61 -13.95
C ARG A 201 -6.80 -2.16 -13.26
N ARG A 202 -6.96 -2.62 -12.01
CA ARG A 202 -5.87 -3.18 -11.20
C ARG A 202 -5.83 -4.71 -11.38
N ARG A 203 -4.66 -5.24 -11.75
CA ARG A 203 -4.35 -6.68 -11.81
C ARG A 203 -3.35 -7.03 -10.72
N GLN A 204 -3.62 -8.07 -9.94
CA GLN A 204 -2.77 -8.49 -8.83
C GLN A 204 -2.09 -9.83 -9.13
N SER A 205 -0.88 -10.03 -8.59
CA SER A 205 -0.15 -11.30 -8.66
C SER A 205 -0.97 -12.42 -8.00
N ARG A 206 -0.98 -13.61 -8.60
CA ARG A 206 -1.81 -14.73 -8.11
C ARG A 206 -1.24 -15.40 -6.87
N CYS A 207 0.08 -15.50 -6.80
CA CYS A 207 0.76 -16.28 -5.77
C CYS A 207 1.66 -15.37 -4.94
N PRO A 208 1.18 -14.79 -3.82
CA PRO A 208 2.01 -13.96 -2.96
C PRO A 208 3.16 -14.77 -2.36
N VAL A 209 4.21 -14.05 -1.94
CA VAL A 209 5.36 -14.63 -1.25
C VAL A 209 5.20 -14.36 0.24
N THR A 210 5.25 -15.41 1.04
CA THR A 210 5.21 -15.31 2.50
C THR A 210 6.61 -15.55 3.04
N VAL A 211 7.03 -14.74 4.01
CA VAL A 211 8.29 -14.86 4.73
C VAL A 211 7.97 -15.36 6.13
N ALA A 212 8.72 -16.36 6.59
CA ALA A 212 8.61 -16.95 7.92
C ALA A 212 9.96 -16.84 8.63
N ASP A 213 10.05 -16.10 9.73
CA ASP A 213 11.25 -16.02 10.56
C ASP A 213 11.05 -16.97 11.74
N ALA A 214 11.88 -18.01 11.81
CA ALA A 214 11.90 -19.00 12.88
C ALA A 214 13.25 -18.94 13.62
N GLU A 215 13.38 -19.68 14.72
CA GLU A 215 14.65 -19.82 15.44
C GLU A 215 15.76 -20.37 14.53
N SER A 216 15.41 -21.28 13.61
CA SER A 216 16.34 -21.85 12.62
C SER A 216 16.73 -20.89 11.49
N GLY A 217 16.15 -19.69 11.44
CA GLY A 217 16.39 -18.66 10.42
C GLY A 217 15.15 -18.33 9.60
N ARG A 218 15.35 -17.58 8.50
CA ARG A 218 14.31 -17.14 7.57
C ARG A 218 13.97 -18.21 6.55
N TRP A 219 12.68 -18.44 6.34
CA TRP A 219 12.11 -19.32 5.33
C TRP A 219 11.19 -18.52 4.40
N LEU A 220 11.09 -18.95 3.15
CA LEU A 220 10.16 -18.40 2.16
C LEU A 220 9.15 -19.48 1.81
N LEU A 221 7.89 -19.08 1.82
CA LEU A 221 6.76 -19.92 1.45
C LEU A 221 6.16 -19.36 0.16
N THR A 222 6.15 -20.18 -0.87
CA THR A 222 5.50 -19.85 -2.15
C THR A 222 4.40 -20.84 -2.43
N HIS A 223 3.19 -20.31 -2.61
CA HIS A 223 2.02 -21.11 -2.93
C HIS A 223 1.93 -21.36 -4.43
N ARG A 224 1.62 -22.60 -4.79
CA ARG A 224 1.19 -23.07 -6.12
C ARG A 224 -0.16 -23.76 -5.95
N GLU A 225 -0.81 -24.08 -7.06
CA GLU A 225 -2.23 -24.49 -7.11
C GLU A 225 -2.64 -25.47 -6.00
N SER A 226 -1.87 -26.53 -5.74
CA SER A 226 -2.17 -27.51 -4.67
C SER A 226 -1.01 -27.76 -3.69
N TRP A 227 0.09 -27.02 -3.78
CA TRP A 227 1.24 -27.20 -2.90
C TRP A 227 1.91 -25.88 -2.51
N THR A 228 2.49 -25.87 -1.32
CA THR A 228 3.36 -24.81 -0.83
C THR A 228 4.79 -25.32 -0.84
N VAL A 229 5.70 -24.54 -1.44
CA VAL A 229 7.14 -24.80 -1.38
C VAL A 229 7.73 -23.93 -0.28
N VAL A 230 8.45 -24.58 0.64
CA VAL A 230 9.18 -23.95 1.74
C VAL A 230 10.66 -24.06 1.44
N THR A 231 11.36 -22.93 1.37
CA THR A 231 12.80 -22.87 1.08
C THR A 231 13.51 -22.00 2.11
N PRO A 232 14.80 -22.25 2.43
CA PRO A 232 15.62 -21.26 3.09
C PRO A 232 15.48 -19.89 2.39
N GLY A 233 15.43 -18.83 3.17
CA GLY A 233 15.09 -17.50 2.71
C GLY A 233 16.25 -16.55 2.65
N THR A 234 17.14 -16.78 1.70
CA THR A 234 18.19 -15.81 1.39
C THR A 234 17.60 -14.53 0.78
N ARG A 235 18.29 -13.40 0.93
CA ARG A 235 17.91 -12.13 0.27
C ARG A 235 17.87 -12.26 -1.26
N GLN A 236 18.73 -13.09 -1.84
CA GLN A 236 18.76 -13.35 -3.28
C GLN A 236 17.51 -14.11 -3.75
N GLN A 237 17.11 -15.17 -3.03
CA GLN A 237 15.89 -15.91 -3.34
C GLN A 237 14.64 -15.03 -3.19
N LEU A 238 14.56 -14.23 -2.12
CA LEU A 238 13.44 -13.31 -1.94
C LEU A 238 13.37 -12.28 -3.08
N ARG A 239 14.50 -11.70 -3.50
CA ARG A 239 14.57 -10.81 -4.66
C ARG A 239 14.08 -11.49 -5.94
N ALA A 240 14.49 -12.74 -6.19
CA ALA A 240 14.06 -13.50 -7.37
C ALA A 240 12.53 -13.74 -7.36
N LEU A 241 11.98 -14.12 -6.20
CA LEU A 241 10.54 -14.33 -6.06
C LEU A 241 9.73 -13.04 -6.22
N MET A 242 10.21 -11.91 -5.69
CA MET A 242 9.55 -10.60 -5.86
C MET A 242 9.63 -10.10 -7.30
N THR A 243 10.72 -10.40 -8.01
CA THR A 243 10.83 -10.15 -9.46
C THR A 243 9.77 -10.94 -10.21
N GLU A 244 9.56 -12.22 -9.84
CA GLU A 244 8.53 -13.06 -10.42
C GLU A 244 7.11 -12.55 -10.11
N LEU A 245 6.85 -11.98 -8.93
CA LEU A 245 5.57 -11.32 -8.62
C LEU A 245 5.28 -10.18 -9.59
N LEU A 246 6.26 -9.31 -9.84
CA LEU A 246 6.10 -8.20 -10.79
C LEU A 246 5.87 -8.72 -12.21
N ARG A 247 6.58 -9.77 -12.62
CA ARG A 247 6.40 -10.40 -13.94
C ARG A 247 4.97 -10.92 -14.16
N GLN A 248 4.30 -11.41 -13.11
CA GLN A 248 2.92 -11.93 -13.22
C GLN A 248 1.87 -10.84 -13.50
N VAL A 249 2.18 -9.57 -13.21
CA VAL A 249 1.25 -8.45 -13.39
C VAL A 249 1.59 -7.57 -14.60
N HIS A 250 2.66 -7.90 -15.32
CA HIS A 250 3.01 -7.26 -16.59
C HIS A 250 2.04 -7.63 -17.70
#